data_AF-A0A8D8AJ21-F1
#
_entry.id   AF-A0A8D8AJ21-F1
#
_cell.length_a   1.000
_cell.length_b   1.000
_cell.length_c   1.000
_cell.angle_alpha   90.00
_cell.angle_beta   90.00
_cell.angle_gamma   90.00
#
_symmetry.space_group_name_H-M   'P 1'
#
loop_
_entity.id
_entity.type
_entity.pdbx_description
1 polymer ?
#
loop_
_entity_poly.entity_id
_entity_poly.type
_entity_poly.pdbx_seq_one_letter_code
_entity_poly.pdbx_strand_id
1 'polypeptide(L)'
;VPFTPSYTFIGRWIFGKLICHTVPLAQGCSVYISTLTLTSIAIDRFFVIIYPFHPRMKLSTCITIIVLIWIFSMLVTLPYGLYMRHHDDNNGTLPNATLPANRTFYCEELWPSE
;
A
#
# COMPACT_ATOMS: atom_id res chain seq x y z
N VAL A 1 15.60 9.84 -2.47
CA VAL A 1 15.06 8.83 -3.41
C VAL A 1 13.95 8.05 -2.71
N PRO A 2 12.84 7.73 -3.37
CA PRO A 2 11.75 6.97 -2.74
C PRO A 2 12.25 5.60 -2.24
N PHE A 3 11.56 5.02 -1.27
CA PHE A 3 11.99 3.76 -0.64
C PHE A 3 12.12 2.61 -1.66
N THR A 4 11.18 2.50 -2.60
CA THR A 4 11.17 1.43 -3.61
C THR A 4 12.37 1.46 -4.56
N PRO A 5 12.70 2.59 -5.24
CA PRO A 5 13.92 2.67 -6.04
C PRO A 5 15.19 2.45 -5.22
N SER A 6 15.24 2.95 -3.97
CA SER A 6 16.41 2.73 -3.12
C SER A 6 16.64 1.25 -2.82
N TYR A 7 15.57 0.48 -2.57
CA TYR A 7 15.65 -0.98 -2.43
C TYR A 7 16.13 -1.64 -3.73
N THR A 8 15.60 -1.23 -4.88
CA THR A 8 16.01 -1.77 -6.20
C THR A 8 17.49 -1.52 -6.50
N PHE A 9 18.03 -0.34 -6.20
CA PHE A 9 19.45 -0.03 -6.43
C PHE A 9 20.39 -0.68 -5.41
N ILE A 10 19.95 -0.81 -4.15
CA ILE A 10 20.77 -1.35 -3.05
C ILE A 10 20.74 -2.89 -3.03
N GLY A 11 19.70 -3.52 -3.58
CA GLY A 11 19.55 -4.98 -3.62
C GLY A 11 19.32 -5.63 -2.25
N ARG A 12 19.15 -4.84 -1.19
CA ARG A 12 18.87 -5.29 0.19
C ARG A 12 17.99 -4.29 0.92
N TRP A 13 17.19 -4.78 1.85
CA TRP A 13 16.28 -3.99 2.68
C TRP A 13 16.99 -3.43 3.92
N ILE A 14 17.16 -2.10 4.01
CA ILE A 14 17.89 -1.47 5.13
C ILE A 14 17.00 -0.69 6.12
N PHE A 15 15.69 -0.61 5.84
CA PHE A 15 14.76 0.28 6.55
C PHE A 15 14.03 -0.39 7.72
N GLY A 16 14.35 -1.66 8.00
CA GLY A 16 13.78 -2.45 9.09
C GLY A 16 12.38 -3.00 8.81
N LYS A 17 11.90 -3.86 9.71
CA LYS A 17 10.64 -4.62 9.56
C LYS A 17 9.38 -3.74 9.47
N LEU A 18 9.36 -2.60 10.17
CA LEU A 18 8.20 -1.71 10.18
C LEU A 18 7.95 -1.14 8.78
N ILE A 19 8.97 -0.52 8.17
CA ILE A 19 8.84 0.11 6.85
C ILE A 19 8.56 -0.94 5.76
N CYS A 20 9.05 -2.17 5.93
CA CYS A 20 8.75 -3.29 5.02
C CYS A 20 7.25 -3.52 4.88
N HIS A 21 6.51 -3.38 5.98
CA HIS A 21 5.07 -3.56 6.01
C HIS A 21 4.29 -2.27 5.68
N THR A 22 4.76 -1.12 6.15
CA THR A 22 4.01 0.15 6.02
C THR A 22 4.07 0.73 4.61
N VAL A 23 5.17 0.58 3.89
CA VAL A 23 5.32 1.09 2.50
C VAL A 23 4.29 0.48 1.54
N PRO A 24 4.20 -0.86 1.39
CA PRO A 24 3.20 -1.50 0.53
C PRO A 24 1.77 -1.16 0.95
N LEU A 25 1.50 -1.08 2.26
CA LEU A 25 0.21 -0.63 2.79
C LEU A 25 -0.13 0.79 2.37
N ALA A 26 0.80 1.74 2.50
CA ALA A 26 0.57 3.13 2.13
C ALA A 26 0.38 3.30 0.62
N GLN A 27 1.17 2.57 -0.18
CA GLN A 27 1.04 2.57 -1.64
C GLN A 27 -0.32 2.04 -2.09
N GLY A 28 -0.73 0.87 -1.59
CA GLY A 28 -2.04 0.29 -1.92
C GLY A 28 -3.20 1.19 -1.46
N CYS A 29 -3.15 1.66 -0.21
CA CYS A 29 -4.18 2.53 0.34
C CYS A 29 -4.34 3.83 -0.48
N SER A 30 -3.24 4.45 -0.91
CA SER A 30 -3.28 5.65 -1.75
C SER A 30 -3.98 5.41 -3.09
N VAL A 31 -3.77 4.24 -3.71
CA VAL A 31 -4.43 3.88 -4.98
C VAL A 31 -5.94 3.71 -4.76
N TYR A 32 -6.34 2.97 -3.72
CA TYR A 32 -7.76 2.77 -3.40
C TYR A 32 -8.48 4.07 -3.05
N ILE A 33 -7.88 4.92 -2.20
CA ILE A 33 -8.45 6.23 -1.83
C ILE A 33 -8.66 7.08 -3.08
N SER A 34 -7.68 7.13 -3.98
CA SER A 34 -7.76 7.94 -5.20
C SER A 34 -8.88 7.46 -6.13
N THR A 35 -8.93 6.16 -6.39
CA THR A 35 -9.97 5.56 -7.26
C THR A 35 -11.36 5.75 -6.67
N LEU A 36 -11.56 5.45 -5.38
CA LEU A 36 -12.86 5.59 -4.73
C LEU A 36 -13.32 7.05 -4.64
N THR A 37 -12.39 7.99 -4.40
CA THR A 37 -12.70 9.42 -4.41
C THR A 37 -13.13 9.87 -5.80
N LEU A 38 -12.41 9.46 -6.85
CA LEU A 38 -12.79 9.73 -8.24
C LEU A 38 -14.17 9.16 -8.58
N THR A 39 -14.44 7.91 -8.18
CA THR A 39 -15.75 7.28 -8.35
C THR A 39 -16.85 8.07 -7.64
N SER A 40 -16.62 8.51 -6.40
CA SER A 40 -17.59 9.30 -5.65
C SER A 40 -17.87 10.65 -6.32
N ILE A 41 -16.86 11.33 -6.85
CA ILE A 41 -17.02 12.59 -7.58
C ILE A 41 -17.83 12.36 -8.87
N ALA A 42 -17.56 11.27 -9.59
CA ALA A 42 -18.29 10.91 -10.80
C ALA A 42 -19.78 10.62 -10.50
N ILE A 43 -20.06 9.91 -9.42
CA ILE A 43 -21.42 9.62 -8.95
C ILE A 43 -22.16 10.90 -8.58
N ASP A 44 -21.54 11.81 -7.82
CA ASP A 44 -22.13 13.11 -7.48
C ASP A 44 -22.54 13.88 -8.74
N ARG A 45 -21.64 13.99 -9.74
CA ARG A 45 -21.96 14.63 -11.01
C ARG A 45 -23.08 13.95 -11.76
N PHE A 46 -23.12 12.62 -11.78
CA PHE A 46 -24.18 11.85 -12.42
C PHE A 46 -25.55 12.15 -11.79
N PHE A 47 -25.64 12.17 -10.45
CA PHE A 47 -26.87 12.50 -9.75
C PHE A 47 -27.31 13.95 -9.98
N VAL A 48 -26.38 14.90 -10.01
CA VAL A 48 -26.68 16.32 -10.30
C VAL A 48 -27.27 16.50 -11.70
N ILE A 49 -26.82 15.72 -12.68
CA ILE A 49 -27.33 15.79 -14.07
C ILE A 49 -28.73 15.16 -14.18
N ILE A 50 -28.97 14.00 -13.56
CA ILE A 50 -30.26 13.31 -13.66
C ILE A 50 -31.35 13.94 -12.77
N TYR A 51 -30.99 14.44 -11.59
CA TYR A 51 -31.94 14.97 -10.60
C TYR A 51 -31.73 16.47 -10.35
N PRO A 52 -32.03 17.35 -11.33
CA PRO A 52 -31.74 18.78 -11.25
C PRO A 52 -32.50 19.52 -10.12
N PHE A 53 -33.57 18.94 -9.57
CA PHE A 53 -34.37 19.53 -8.49
C PHE A 53 -33.98 19.05 -7.09
N HIS A 54 -33.00 18.15 -6.96
CA HIS A 54 -32.57 17.67 -5.65
C HIS A 54 -31.56 18.66 -5.02
N PRO A 55 -31.72 19.03 -3.74
CA PRO A 55 -30.77 19.92 -3.06
C PRO A 55 -29.37 19.30 -3.02
N ARG A 56 -28.35 20.16 -3.23
CA ARG A 56 -26.92 19.80 -3.23
C ARG A 56 -26.56 18.94 -2.00
N MET A 57 -25.68 17.97 -2.18
CA MET A 57 -25.16 17.15 -1.08
C MET A 57 -24.57 18.04 0.03
N LYS A 58 -24.97 17.78 1.28
CA LYS A 58 -24.47 18.51 2.45
C LYS A 58 -23.00 18.17 2.68
N LEU A 59 -22.23 19.14 3.20
CA LEU A 59 -20.83 18.96 3.59
C LEU A 59 -20.63 17.77 4.55
N SER A 60 -21.57 17.57 5.48
CA SER A 60 -21.55 16.42 6.40
C SER A 60 -21.56 15.09 5.67
N THR A 61 -22.34 14.95 4.60
CA THR A 61 -22.39 13.70 3.81
C THR A 61 -21.08 13.47 3.07
N CYS A 62 -20.47 14.53 2.52
CA CYS A 62 -19.17 14.45 1.87
C CYS A 62 -18.08 13.97 2.84
N ILE A 63 -18.05 14.53 4.05
CA ILE A 63 -17.11 14.10 5.11
C ILE A 63 -17.34 12.63 5.47
N THR A 64 -18.60 12.20 5.65
CA THR A 64 -18.92 10.79 5.93
C THR A 64 -18.39 9.88 4.83
N ILE A 65 -18.58 10.23 3.55
CA ILE A 65 -18.07 9.44 2.43
C ILE A 65 -16.55 9.33 2.45
N ILE A 66 -15.84 10.44 2.70
CA ILE A 66 -14.37 10.44 2.78
C ILE A 66 -13.91 9.51 3.91
N VAL A 67 -14.51 9.58 5.09
CA VAL A 67 -14.17 8.70 6.23
C VAL A 67 -14.40 7.23 5.86
N LEU A 68 -15.51 6.91 5.18
CA LEU A 68 -15.79 5.55 4.72
C LEU A 68 -14.75 5.06 3.69
N ILE A 69 -14.34 5.92 2.76
CA ILE A 69 -13.30 5.60 1.77
C ILE A 69 -11.97 5.27 2.46
N TRP A 70 -11.59 6.04 3.48
CA TRP A 70 -10.37 5.79 4.26
C TRP A 70 -10.44 4.44 4.99
N ILE A 71 -11.54 4.17 5.69
CA ILE A 71 -11.72 2.90 6.42
C ILE A 71 -11.69 1.71 5.46
N PHE A 72 -12.43 1.80 4.35
CA PHE A 72 -12.50 0.74 3.35
C PHE A 72 -11.14 0.49 2.68
N SER A 73 -10.41 1.54 2.31
CA SER A 73 -9.07 1.41 1.72
C SER A 73 -8.10 0.75 2.68
N MET A 74 -8.11 1.12 3.96
CA MET A 74 -7.26 0.50 4.98
C MET A 74 -7.62 -0.99 5.17
N LEU A 75 -8.92 -1.32 5.17
CA LEU A 75 -9.39 -2.70 5.32
C LEU A 75 -8.96 -3.60 4.16
N VAL A 76 -9.10 -3.12 2.92
CA VAL A 76 -8.71 -3.87 1.71
C VAL A 76 -7.20 -4.01 1.60
N THR A 77 -6.44 -3.01 2.05
CA THR A 77 -4.97 -3.08 1.99
C THR A 77 -4.37 -3.88 3.14
N LEU A 78 -5.08 -4.04 4.27
CA LEU A 78 -4.65 -4.82 5.43
C LEU A 78 -4.12 -6.23 5.08
N PRO A 79 -4.84 -7.09 4.32
CA PRO A 79 -4.32 -8.40 3.93
C PRO A 79 -3.01 -8.29 3.13
N TYR A 80 -2.91 -7.32 2.20
CA TYR A 80 -1.70 -7.10 1.41
C TYR A 80 -0.48 -6.78 2.29
N GLY A 81 -0.67 -5.97 3.35
CA GLY A 81 0.34 -5.79 4.38
C GLY A 81 0.69 -7.10 5.08
N LEU A 82 -0.31 -7.84 5.59
CA LEU A 82 -0.12 -9.08 6.36
C LEU A 82 0.73 -10.13 5.65
N TYR A 83 0.61 -10.25 4.32
CA TYR A 83 1.42 -11.19 3.53
C TYR A 83 2.85 -10.69 3.24
N MET A 84 3.16 -9.44 3.56
CA MET A 84 4.51 -8.88 3.42
C MET A 84 5.39 -9.34 4.58
N ARG A 85 6.44 -10.12 4.27
CA ARG A 85 7.33 -10.71 5.29
C ARG A 85 8.76 -10.19 5.16
N HIS A 86 9.34 -9.84 6.31
CA HIS A 86 10.76 -9.52 6.41
C HIS A 86 11.54 -10.82 6.58
N HIS A 87 12.34 -11.17 5.58
CA HIS A 87 13.22 -12.32 5.58
C HIS A 87 14.64 -11.90 5.96
N ASP A 88 15.20 -12.59 6.94
CA ASP A 88 16.58 -12.44 7.36
C ASP A 88 17.37 -13.59 6.76
N ASP A 89 18.12 -13.34 5.69
CA ASP A 89 19.02 -14.36 5.15
C ASP A 89 20.34 -14.33 5.93
N ASN A 90 20.54 -15.38 6.72
CA ASN A 90 21.80 -15.64 7.44
C ASN A 90 22.65 -16.69 6.71
N ASN A 91 22.14 -17.31 5.63
CA ASN A 91 22.86 -18.31 4.87
C ASN A 91 23.68 -17.63 3.78
N GLY A 92 24.76 -17.02 4.25
CA GLY A 92 25.88 -16.60 3.43
C GLY A 92 26.57 -17.75 2.71
N THR A 93 25.92 -18.34 1.72
CA THR A 93 26.58 -19.15 0.70
C THR A 93 26.45 -18.43 -0.62
N LEU A 94 27.24 -17.36 -0.78
CA LEU A 94 27.75 -17.06 -2.11
C LEU A 94 28.75 -18.18 -2.43
N PRO A 95 28.53 -19.02 -3.46
CA PRO A 95 29.60 -19.88 -3.93
C PRO A 95 30.73 -18.97 -4.45
N ASN A 96 31.84 -18.91 -3.71
CA ASN A 96 33.08 -18.16 -4.00
C ASN A 96 33.15 -16.66 -3.57
N ALA A 97 32.80 -16.31 -2.33
CA ALA A 97 33.29 -15.05 -1.71
C ALA A 97 34.20 -15.30 -0.50
N THR A 98 35.35 -14.62 -0.49
CA THR A 98 36.35 -14.60 0.59
C THR A 98 36.09 -13.53 1.67
N LEU A 99 34.90 -12.93 1.69
CA LEU A 99 34.47 -11.93 2.68
C LEU A 99 33.32 -12.48 3.52
N PRO A 100 33.26 -12.19 4.84
CA PRO A 100 32.19 -12.68 5.70
C PRO A 100 30.85 -12.24 5.12
N ALA A 101 29.98 -13.21 4.86
CA ALA A 101 28.66 -12.94 4.29
C ALA A 101 27.87 -12.05 5.25
N ASN A 102 27.71 -10.80 4.83
CA ASN A 102 27.02 -9.78 5.59
C ASN A 102 25.53 -10.16 5.66
N ARG A 103 24.88 -10.08 6.83
CA ARG A 103 23.44 -10.34 6.94
C ARG A 103 22.67 -9.50 5.91
N THR A 104 21.91 -10.17 5.05
CA THR A 104 21.06 -9.54 4.05
C THR A 104 19.61 -9.66 4.48
N PHE A 105 18.89 -8.55 4.45
CA PHE A 105 17.48 -8.49 4.78
C PHE A 105 16.70 -8.27 3.50
N TYR A 106 15.59 -8.98 3.35
CA TYR A 106 14.69 -8.87 2.21
C TYR A 106 13.27 -8.63 2.70
N CYS A 107 12.49 -7.91 1.91
CA CYS A 107 11.08 -7.67 2.16
C CYS A 107 10.32 -8.19 0.94
N GLU A 108 9.69 -9.34 1.08
CA GLU A 108 9.02 -10.03 -0.03
C GLU A 108 7.59 -10.41 0.35
N GLU A 109 6.75 -10.47 -0.66
CA GLU A 109 5.40 -10.99 -0.56
C GLU A 109 5.45 -12.53 -0.44
N LEU A 110 4.99 -13.07 0.69
CA LEU A 110 4.93 -14.52 0.87
C LEU A 110 3.49 -15.00 0.73
N TRP A 111 3.13 -15.34 -0.50
CA TRP A 111 1.88 -16.04 -0.78
C TRP A 111 2.00 -17.50 -0.32
N PRO A 112 0.96 -18.08 0.30
CA PRO A 112 0.94 -19.51 0.56
C PRO A 112 0.99 -20.25 -0.78
N SER A 113 2.15 -20.83 -1.09
CA SER A 113 2.29 -21.81 -2.15
C SER A 113 1.61 -23.10 -1.68
N GLU A 114 0.60 -23.56 -2.43
CA GLU A 114 0.00 -24.88 -2.23
C GLU A 114 1.04 -26.01 -2.36
#